data_AF-A0A9X3JFQ0-F1
#
_entry.id   AF-A0A9X3JFQ0-F1
#
_cell.length_a   1.000
_cell.length_b   1.000
_cell.length_c   1.000
_cell.angle_alpha   90.00
_cell.angle_beta   90.00
_cell.angle_gamma   90.00
#
_symmetry.space_group_name_H-M   'P 1'
#
loop_
_entity.id
_entity.type
_entity.pdbx_description
1 polymer ?
#
loop_
_entity_poly.entity_id
_entity_poly.type
_entity_poly.pdbx_seq_one_letter_code
_entity_poly.pdbx_strand_id
1 'polypeptide(L)'
;MDKREMTDKLLAMQEQLAQMSQEVESLSREWDELLVNSHNLEMENHYLRERINAYSSAYQDGQDSANHNATQASHDLGLSKARQNLMHIYEDGFHICNISYGQRRENDEQCMFCLDILYGNKEGDK
;
A
#
# COMPACT_ATOMS: atom_id res chain seq x y z
N MET A 1 -6.73 53.03 32.94
CA MET A 1 -6.49 52.39 31.63
C MET A 1 -7.44 53.02 30.64
N ASP A 2 -6.90 53.58 29.57
CA ASP A 2 -7.69 54.29 28.57
C ASP A 2 -8.45 53.28 27.70
N LYS A 3 -9.70 53.58 27.34
CA LYS A 3 -10.59 52.64 26.62
C LYS A 3 -10.03 52.27 25.24
N ARG A 4 -9.25 53.17 24.63
CA ARG A 4 -8.52 52.91 23.37
C ARG A 4 -7.38 51.91 23.53
N GLU A 5 -6.65 51.97 24.65
CA GLU A 5 -5.52 51.07 24.89
C GLU A 5 -5.97 49.60 25.00
N MET A 6 -7.15 49.35 25.58
CA MET A 6 -7.74 48.01 25.63
C MET A 6 -8.24 47.54 24.26
N THR A 7 -8.83 48.41 23.44
CA THR A 7 -9.26 48.03 22.09
C THR A 7 -8.07 47.71 21.20
N ASP A 8 -6.98 48.47 21.32
CA ASP A 8 -5.76 48.23 20.54
C ASP A 8 -5.10 46.89 20.93
N LYS A 9 -5.08 46.55 22.23
CA LYS A 9 -4.60 45.23 22.70
C LYS A 9 -5.49 44.07 22.23
N LEU A 10 -6.81 44.25 22.21
CA LEU A 10 -7.74 43.24 21.70
C LEU A 10 -7.56 43.00 20.19
N LEU A 11 -7.37 44.07 19.41
CA LEU A 11 -7.11 43.97 17.97
C LEU A 11 -5.78 43.27 17.70
N ALA A 12 -4.73 43.59 18.45
CA ALA A 12 -3.43 42.91 18.34
C ALA A 12 -3.54 41.41 18.66
N MET A 13 -4.26 41.04 19.73
CA MET A 13 -4.50 39.62 20.04
C MET A 13 -5.31 38.92 18.96
N GLN A 14 -6.31 39.60 18.39
CA GLN A 14 -7.10 39.04 17.28
C GLN A 14 -6.23 38.76 16.06
N GLU A 15 -5.31 39.67 15.72
CA GLU A 15 -4.37 39.47 14.62
C GLU A 15 -3.39 38.32 14.88
N GLN A 16 -2.87 38.20 16.11
CA GLN A 16 -2.03 37.07 16.50
C GLN A 16 -2.77 35.73 16.43
N LEU A 17 -4.04 35.68 16.84
CA LEU A 17 -4.86 34.48 16.71
C LEU A 17 -5.09 34.10 15.25
N ALA A 18 -5.32 35.08 14.37
CA ALA A 18 -5.46 34.84 12.94
C ALA A 18 -4.17 34.28 12.32
N GLN A 19 -3.01 34.84 12.68
CA GLN A 19 -1.71 34.32 12.23
C GLN A 19 -1.47 32.89 12.72
N MET A 20 -1.73 32.63 14.00
CA MET A 20 -1.56 31.29 14.57
C MET A 20 -2.51 30.27 13.91
N SER A 21 -3.72 30.66 13.55
CA SER A 21 -4.64 29.80 12.79
C SER A 21 -4.08 29.44 11.42
N GLN A 22 -3.46 30.40 10.71
CA GLN A 22 -2.84 30.14 9.41
C GLN A 22 -1.62 29.22 9.53
N GLU A 23 -0.81 29.37 10.58
CA GLU A 23 0.34 28.49 10.85
C GLU A 23 -0.10 27.05 11.14
N VAL A 24 -1.20 26.86 11.87
CA VAL A 24 -1.77 25.53 12.12
C VAL A 24 -2.26 24.89 10.81
N GLU A 25 -2.92 25.66 9.94
CA GLU A 25 -3.34 25.17 8.63
C GLU A 25 -2.16 24.78 7.73
N SER A 26 -1.08 25.55 7.71
CA SER A 26 0.12 25.18 6.95
C SER A 26 0.76 23.91 7.50
N LEU A 27 0.88 23.80 8.82
CA LEU A 27 1.47 22.63 9.45
C LEU A 27 0.63 21.37 9.20
N SER A 28 -0.70 21.48 9.19
CA SER A 28 -1.57 20.36 8.85
C SER A 28 -1.33 19.85 7.43
N ARG A 29 -1.14 20.76 6.46
CA ARG A 29 -0.85 20.38 5.07
C ARG A 29 0.51 19.67 4.94
N GLU A 30 1.53 20.20 5.60
CA GLU A 30 2.86 19.56 5.64
C GLU A 30 2.81 18.19 6.30
N TRP A 31 2.01 18.03 7.35
CA TRP A 31 1.80 16.75 8.03
C TRP A 31 1.15 15.72 7.11
N ASP A 32 0.13 16.11 6.35
CA ASP A 32 -0.53 15.21 5.38
C ASP A 32 0.44 14.73 4.29
N GLU A 33 1.26 15.64 3.75
CA GLU A 33 2.31 15.29 2.79
C GLU A 33 3.35 14.34 3.39
N LEU A 34 3.77 14.61 4.62
CA LEU A 34 4.73 13.76 5.33
C LEU A 34 4.15 12.36 5.61
N LEU A 35 2.87 12.27 5.96
CA LEU A 35 2.20 11.00 6.21
C LEU A 35 2.17 10.14 4.95
N VAL A 36 1.81 10.73 3.80
CA VAL A 36 1.82 10.03 2.51
C VAL A 36 3.23 9.56 2.16
N ASN A 37 4.24 10.43 2.33
CA ASN A 37 5.63 10.08 2.05
C ASN A 37 6.15 8.97 2.98
N SER A 38 5.81 9.02 4.26
CA SER A 38 6.18 7.97 5.22
C SER A 38 5.58 6.62 4.82
N HIS A 39 4.29 6.61 4.47
CA HIS A 39 3.63 5.38 4.03
C HIS A 39 4.26 4.80 2.76
N ASN A 40 4.55 5.66 1.77
CA ASN A 40 5.23 5.24 0.54
C ASN A 40 6.61 4.64 0.82
N LEU A 41 7.39 5.27 1.70
CA LEU A 41 8.71 4.79 2.09
C LEU A 41 8.65 3.47 2.85
N GLU A 42 7.66 3.29 3.73
CA GLU A 42 7.44 2.03 4.44
C GLU A 42 7.12 0.90 3.46
N MET A 43 6.26 1.15 2.48
CA MET A 43 5.96 0.18 1.42
C MET A 43 7.19 -0.15 0.57
N GLU A 44 7.95 0.86 0.14
CA GLU A 44 9.19 0.63 -0.62
C GLU A 44 10.19 -0.21 0.19
N ASN A 45 10.36 0.11 1.48
CA ASN A 45 11.23 -0.66 2.37
C ASN A 45 10.78 -2.11 2.48
N HIS A 46 9.47 -2.34 2.61
CA HIS A 46 8.88 -3.67 2.63
C HIS A 46 9.23 -4.46 1.35
N TYR A 47 8.96 -3.90 0.17
CA TYR A 47 9.26 -4.56 -1.10
C TYR A 47 10.76 -4.81 -1.32
N LEU A 48 11.62 -3.89 -0.88
CA LEU A 48 13.07 -4.08 -0.93
C LEU A 48 13.51 -5.24 -0.03
N ARG A 49 12.95 -5.34 1.18
CA ARG A 49 13.22 -6.47 2.09
C ARG A 49 12.74 -7.79 1.51
N GLU A 50 11.53 -7.84 0.98
CA GLU A 50 11.02 -9.04 0.29
C GLU A 50 11.91 -9.46 -0.87
N ARG A 51 12.35 -8.49 -1.69
CA ARG A 51 13.25 -8.75 -2.80
C ARG A 51 14.59 -9.30 -2.32
N ILE A 52 15.18 -8.71 -1.28
CA ILE A 52 16.43 -9.21 -0.67
C ILE A 52 16.23 -10.63 -0.13
N ASN A 53 15.14 -10.88 0.60
CA ASN A 53 14.81 -12.18 1.15
C ASN A 53 14.62 -13.23 0.04
N ALA A 54 13.99 -12.87 -1.07
CA ALA A 54 13.86 -13.75 -2.23
C ALA A 54 15.22 -14.09 -2.85
N TYR A 55 16.12 -13.11 -2.98
CA TYR A 55 17.49 -13.36 -3.45
C TYR A 55 18.30 -14.21 -2.46
N SER A 56 18.20 -13.97 -1.15
CA SER A 56 18.90 -14.79 -0.15
C SER A 56 18.38 -16.22 -0.12
N SER A 57 17.06 -16.41 -0.25
CA SER A 57 16.44 -17.73 -0.30
C SER A 57 16.88 -18.50 -1.57
N ALA A 58 16.95 -17.82 -2.72
CA ALA A 58 17.47 -18.39 -3.96
C ALA A 58 18.98 -18.71 -3.89
N TYR A 59 19.75 -17.94 -3.11
CA TYR A 59 21.17 -18.22 -2.90
C TYR A 59 21.41 -19.39 -1.94
N GLN A 60 20.51 -19.58 -0.97
CA GLN A 60 20.59 -20.63 0.04
C GLN A 60 20.10 -21.99 -0.50
N ASP A 61 19.10 -21.99 -1.39
CA ASP A 61 18.63 -23.19 -2.12
C ASP A 61 19.69 -23.72 -3.12
N GLY A 62 20.65 -22.88 -3.53
CA GLY A 62 21.81 -23.27 -4.32
C GLY A 62 22.89 -24.04 -3.56
N GLN A 63 22.82 -24.13 -2.23
CA GLN A 63 23.86 -24.77 -1.39
C GLN A 63 23.34 -25.93 -0.54
N ASP A 64 22.03 -26.01 -0.27
CA ASP A 64 21.43 -27.02 0.59
C ASP A 64 20.44 -27.96 -0.13
N SER A 65 20.73 -28.33 -1.39
CA SER A 65 20.11 -29.50 -2.06
C SER A 65 20.59 -30.83 -1.47
N ALA A 66 20.60 -30.93 -0.15
CA ALA A 66 20.65 -32.18 0.60
C ALA A 66 19.94 -31.95 1.94
N ASN A 67 18.66 -32.33 1.97
CA ASN A 67 17.93 -32.75 3.17
C ASN A 67 17.29 -31.65 4.05
N HIS A 68 16.03 -31.28 3.79
CA HIS A 68 14.88 -31.70 4.61
C HIS A 68 13.57 -31.06 4.16
N ASN A 69 12.50 -31.83 4.31
CA ASN A 69 11.14 -31.60 3.84
C ASN A 69 10.42 -30.37 4.42
N ALA A 70 9.60 -29.76 3.55
CA ALA A 70 8.23 -29.28 3.77
C ALA A 70 7.94 -28.40 5.00
N THR A 71 7.48 -27.17 4.77
CA THR A 71 6.06 -26.75 4.98
C THR A 71 5.93 -25.26 4.62
N GLN A 72 5.87 -24.94 3.32
CA GLN A 72 5.14 -23.80 2.74
C GLN A 72 5.22 -23.86 1.20
N ALA A 73 5.09 -25.07 0.67
CA ALA A 73 4.76 -25.28 -0.73
C ALA A 73 3.22 -25.19 -0.84
N SER A 74 2.68 -23.98 -0.81
CA SER A 74 1.32 -23.76 -1.30
C SER A 74 1.42 -22.88 -2.54
N HIS A 75 1.51 -23.59 -3.66
CA HIS A 75 1.03 -23.15 -4.96
C HIS A 75 1.99 -22.30 -5.82
N ASP A 76 3.23 -22.77 -5.98
CA ASP A 76 4.00 -22.47 -7.19
C ASP A 76 3.33 -23.15 -8.40
N LEU A 77 2.30 -22.49 -8.95
CA LEU A 77 1.59 -22.96 -10.14
C LEU A 77 2.31 -22.59 -11.45
N GLY A 78 3.61 -22.27 -11.40
CA GLY A 78 4.34 -21.68 -12.54
C GLY A 78 3.82 -20.29 -12.91
N LEU A 79 3.18 -19.59 -11.97
CA LEU A 79 2.63 -18.25 -12.18
C LEU A 79 3.77 -17.25 -12.11
N SER A 80 3.92 -16.41 -13.14
CA SER A 80 4.82 -15.25 -13.10
C SER A 80 4.57 -14.42 -11.83
N LYS A 81 5.63 -13.81 -11.28
CA LYS A 81 5.57 -12.92 -10.10
C LYS A 81 4.48 -11.84 -10.22
N ALA A 82 4.24 -11.33 -11.44
CA ALA A 82 3.16 -10.37 -11.70
C ALA A 82 1.77 -10.97 -11.45
N ARG A 83 1.57 -12.25 -11.77
CA ARG A 83 0.30 -12.97 -11.58
C ARG A 83 0.10 -13.43 -10.14
N GLN A 84 1.18 -13.72 -9.40
CA GLN A 84 1.12 -13.95 -7.96
C GLN A 84 0.62 -12.70 -7.22
N ASN A 85 1.09 -11.50 -7.60
CA ASN A 85 0.58 -10.25 -7.03
C ASN A 85 -0.93 -10.07 -7.30
N LEU A 86 -1.39 -10.32 -8.53
CA LEU A 86 -2.81 -10.27 -8.85
C LEU A 86 -3.63 -11.29 -8.06
N MET A 87 -3.06 -12.46 -7.75
CA MET A 87 -3.70 -13.46 -6.90
C MET A 87 -3.87 -12.95 -5.46
N HIS A 88 -2.86 -12.32 -4.88
CA HIS A 88 -2.97 -11.71 -3.55
C HIS A 88 -4.05 -10.63 -3.49
N ILE A 89 -4.09 -9.70 -4.45
CA ILE A 89 -5.13 -8.66 -4.51
C ILE A 89 -6.54 -9.28 -4.60
N TYR A 90 -6.67 -10.37 -5.35
CA TYR A 90 -7.93 -11.10 -5.45
C TYR A 90 -8.32 -11.79 -4.13
N GLU A 91 -7.37 -12.45 -3.46
CA GLU A 91 -7.56 -13.10 -2.15
C GLU A 91 -7.93 -12.10 -1.05
N ASP A 92 -7.38 -10.89 -1.09
CA ASP A 92 -7.72 -9.78 -0.19
C ASP A 92 -9.15 -9.23 -0.40
N GLY A 93 -9.87 -9.77 -1.38
CA GLY A 93 -11.25 -9.44 -1.64
C GLY A 93 -11.43 -8.28 -2.62
N PHE A 94 -10.42 -7.95 -3.45
CA PHE A 94 -10.54 -6.90 -4.46
C PHE A 94 -10.66 -7.48 -5.88
N HIS A 95 -11.31 -6.73 -6.76
CA HIS A 95 -11.36 -7.05 -8.17
C HIS A 95 -10.04 -6.69 -8.87
N ILE A 96 -9.54 -7.59 -9.71
CA ILE A 96 -8.37 -7.39 -10.57
C ILE A 96 -8.73 -7.25 -12.06
N CYS A 97 -10.02 -7.33 -12.39
CA CYS A 97 -10.51 -7.16 -13.75
C CYS A 97 -10.69 -5.69 -14.12
N ASN A 98 -10.63 -5.37 -15.41
CA ASN A 98 -10.77 -4.00 -15.90
C ASN A 98 -12.14 -3.36 -15.59
N ILE A 99 -13.15 -4.17 -15.26
CA ILE A 99 -14.52 -3.69 -15.01
C ILE A 99 -14.63 -3.00 -13.64
N SER A 100 -13.94 -3.56 -12.64
CA SER A 100 -14.12 -3.16 -11.23
C SER A 100 -12.77 -3.06 -10.50
N TYR A 101 -11.67 -2.82 -11.22
CA TYR A 101 -10.32 -2.89 -10.65
C TYR A 101 -10.20 -2.09 -9.34
N GLY A 102 -9.75 -2.75 -8.28
CA GLY A 102 -9.55 -2.16 -6.95
C GLY A 102 -10.84 -1.94 -6.14
N GLN A 103 -12.02 -2.29 -6.65
CA GLN A 103 -13.24 -2.32 -5.86
C GLN A 103 -13.30 -3.59 -5.01
N ARG A 104 -13.92 -3.50 -3.84
CA ARG A 104 -14.12 -4.63 -2.93
C ARG A 104 -15.22 -5.54 -3.46
N ARG A 105 -15.01 -6.86 -3.40
CA ARG A 105 -16.00 -7.88 -3.75
C ARG A 105 -17.10 -7.88 -2.68
N GLU A 106 -18.31 -7.51 -3.05
CA GLU A 106 -19.45 -7.62 -2.15
C GLU A 106 -19.72 -9.10 -1.87
N ASN A 107 -19.76 -9.49 -0.59
CA ASN A 107 -20.01 -10.88 -0.13
C ASN A 107 -19.05 -11.96 -0.64
N ASP A 108 -17.80 -11.62 -0.98
CA ASP A 108 -16.80 -12.57 -1.50
C ASP A 108 -17.24 -13.32 -2.78
N GLU A 109 -18.10 -12.71 -3.58
CA GLU A 109 -18.58 -13.32 -4.82
C GLU A 109 -17.43 -13.62 -5.81
N GLN A 110 -17.53 -14.76 -6.49
CA GLN A 110 -16.52 -15.19 -7.45
C GLN A 110 -16.71 -14.43 -8.77
N CYS A 111 -15.82 -13.47 -9.04
CA CYS A 111 -15.83 -12.73 -10.30
C CYS A 111 -15.20 -13.56 -11.44
N MET A 112 -16.00 -13.99 -12.42
CA MET A 112 -15.55 -14.76 -13.59
C MET A 112 -14.40 -14.09 -14.35
N PHE A 113 -14.42 -12.76 -14.49
CA PHE A 113 -13.36 -12.02 -15.19
C PHE A 113 -12.03 -12.03 -14.41
N CYS A 114 -12.08 -12.02 -13.07
CA CYS A 114 -10.86 -12.14 -12.27
C CYS A 114 -10.28 -13.55 -12.38
N LEU A 115 -11.14 -14.57 -12.41
CA LEU A 115 -10.73 -15.95 -12.61
C LEU A 115 -10.10 -16.18 -13.99
N ASP A 116 -10.62 -15.57 -15.04
CA ASP A 116 -10.04 -15.63 -16.38
C ASP A 116 -8.62 -15.02 -16.42
N ILE A 117 -8.41 -13.88 -15.76
CA ILE A 117 -7.07 -13.29 -15.60
C ILE A 117 -6.13 -14.22 -14.81
N LEU A 118 -6.64 -14.91 -13.78
CA LEU A 118 -5.86 -15.79 -12.91
C LEU A 118 -5.64 -17.20 -13.45
N TYR A 119 -6.46 -17.68 -14.39
CA TYR A 119 -6.44 -19.09 -14.83
C TYR A 119 -6.62 -19.30 -16.35
N GLY A 120 -7.12 -18.32 -17.11
CA GLY A 120 -7.51 -18.46 -18.52
C GLY A 120 -6.39 -18.71 -19.54
N ASN A 121 -5.12 -18.41 -19.22
CA ASN A 121 -4.00 -18.59 -20.16
C ASN A 121 -3.34 -19.98 -20.15
N LYS A 122 -4.01 -21.04 -19.66
CA LYS A 122 -3.45 -22.41 -19.66
C LYS A 122 -3.73 -23.24 -20.91
N GLU A 123 -4.49 -22.74 -21.89
CA GLU A 123 -4.89 -23.52 -23.09
C GLU A 123 -4.07 -23.22 -24.37
N GLY A 124 -3.02 -22.42 -24.29
CA GLY A 124 -2.27 -21.96 -25.48
C GLY A 124 -0.96 -22.66 -25.83
N ASP A 125 -0.49 -23.62 -25.03
CA ASP A 125 0.84 -24.23 -25.22
C ASP A 125 0.68 -25.70 -25.67
N LYS A 126 0.49 -25.89 -26.98
CA LYS A 126 0.65 -27.16 -27.70
C LYS A 126 1.51 -26.95 -28.93
#